data_AF-A0A1X0RWN5-F1
#
_entry.id   AF-A0A1X0RWN5-F1
#
_cell.length_a   1.000
_cell.length_b   1.000
_cell.length_c   1.000
_cell.angle_alpha   90.00
_cell.angle_beta   90.00
_cell.angle_gamma   90.00
#
_symmetry.space_group_name_H-M   'P 1'
#
loop_
_entity.id
_entity.type
_entity.pdbx_description
1 polymer ?
#
loop_
_entity_poly.entity_id
_entity_poly.type
_entity_poly.pdbx_seq_one_letter_code
_entity_poly.pdbx_strand_id
1 'polypeptide(L)' 'FYRMCIFSKGAIDRYNLRNALTFQVTANSVTFFTMQLEFPFLYAVTELVRLRVSTKKYNLLDMMGHVDNLLFVALLY' A
#
# COMPACT_ATOMS: atom_id res chain seq x y z
N PHE A 1 -18.63 -9.90 3.71
CA PHE A 1 -17.42 -9.37 3.05
C PHE A 1 -16.63 -8.54 4.05
N TYR A 2 -15.61 -9.12 4.70
CA TYR A 2 -14.72 -8.37 5.59
C TYR A 2 -13.54 -7.84 4.76
N ARG A 3 -13.48 -6.53 4.51
CA ARG A 3 -12.27 -5.87 4.01
C ARG A 3 -11.36 -5.63 5.20
N MET A 4 -10.35 -6.48 5.37
CA MET A 4 -9.32 -6.33 6.40
C MET A 4 -8.48 -5.08 6.07
N CYS A 5 -8.70 -3.94 6.71
CA CYS A 5 -7.83 -2.78 6.55
C CYS A 5 -6.59 -2.96 7.41
N ILE A 6 -5.40 -2.74 6.83
CA ILE A 6 -4.15 -2.73 7.58
C ILE A 6 -4.02 -1.35 8.22
N PHE A 7 -4.10 -1.31 9.55
CA PHE A 7 -3.94 -0.07 10.31
C PHE A 7 -2.50 0.04 10.80
N SER A 8 -1.70 0.89 10.17
CA SER A 8 -0.33 1.24 10.59
C SER A 8 -0.28 2.25 11.75
N LYS A 9 -1.45 2.68 12.26
CA LYS A 9 -1.56 3.61 13.40
C LYS A 9 -0.66 3.21 14.57
N GLY A 10 -0.70 1.95 14.99
CA GLY A 10 0.11 1.49 16.13
C GLY A 10 1.62 1.61 15.89
N ALA A 11 2.08 1.47 14.64
CA ALA A 11 3.49 1.68 14.28
C ALA A 11 3.84 3.17 14.28
N ILE A 12 2.96 4.02 13.74
CA ILE A 12 3.10 5.48 13.81
C ILE A 12 3.24 5.94 15.27
N ASP A 13 2.33 5.50 16.14
CA ASP A 13 2.27 5.93 17.53
C ASP A 13 3.48 5.41 18.32
N ARG A 14 3.86 4.14 18.13
CA ARG A 14 4.95 3.50 18.87
C ARG A 14 6.33 4.05 18.49
N TYR A 15 6.53 4.38 17.23
CA TYR A 15 7.83 4.79 16.70
C TYR A 15 7.89 6.29 16.36
N ASN A 16 6.86 7.07 16.70
CA ASN A 16 6.74 8.49 16.41
C ASN A 16 7.00 8.83 14.92
N LEU A 17 6.46 8.00 14.02
CA LEU A 17 6.62 8.16 12.57
C LEU A 17 5.61 9.20 12.06
N ARG A 18 6.02 10.08 11.14
CA ARG A 18 5.05 10.96 10.48
C ARG A 18 4.18 10.23 9.46
N ASN A 19 4.76 9.22 8.82
CA ASN A 19 4.18 8.52 7.68
C ASN A 19 4.47 7.02 7.81
N ALA A 20 3.60 6.17 7.27
CA ALA A 20 3.84 4.74 7.15
C ALA A 20 3.27 4.20 5.83
N LEU A 21 4.11 3.51 5.06
CA LEU A 21 3.68 2.74 3.91
C LEU A 21 3.21 1.35 4.36
N THR A 22 2.05 0.91 3.87
CA THR A 22 1.52 -0.44 4.11
C THR A 22 1.02 -1.06 2.82
N PHE A 23 0.95 -2.39 2.78
CA PHE A 23 0.40 -3.10 1.64
C PHE A 23 -0.52 -4.22 2.10
N GLN A 24 -1.66 -4.35 1.43
CA GLN A 24 -2.64 -5.42 1.67
C GLN A 24 -2.65 -6.37 0.49
N VAL A 25 -2.49 -7.66 0.78
CA VAL A 25 -2.62 -8.73 -0.22
C VAL A 25 -4.01 -9.34 -0.13
N THR A 26 -4.76 -9.33 -1.23
CA THR A 26 -6.07 -9.96 -1.35
C THR A 26 -6.14 -10.81 -2.61
N ALA A 27 -6.26 -12.14 -2.44
CA ALA A 27 -6.40 -13.15 -3.50
C ALA A 27 -5.42 -12.99 -4.68
N ASN A 28 -5.74 -12.11 -5.62
CA ASN A 28 -5.03 -11.81 -6.86
C ASN A 28 -4.62 -10.33 -6.99
N SER A 29 -4.55 -9.59 -5.89
CA SER A 29 -4.17 -8.19 -5.89
C SER A 29 -3.37 -7.80 -4.65
N VAL A 30 -2.48 -6.82 -4.83
CA VAL A 30 -1.73 -6.17 -3.77
C VAL A 30 -2.07 -4.68 -3.84
N THR A 31 -2.57 -4.12 -2.75
CA THR A 31 -2.93 -2.70 -2.66
C THR A 31 -2.00 -2.01 -1.70
N PHE A 32 -1.31 -0.96 -2.14
CA PHE A 32 -0.46 -0.12 -1.33
C PHE A 32 -1.24 1.06 -0.78
N PHE A 33 -1.03 1.37 0.49
CA PHE A 33 -1.62 2.50 1.19
C PHE A 33 -0.52 3.30 1.87
N THR A 34 -0.64 4.63 1.85
CA THR A 34 0.12 5.49 2.75
C THR A 34 -0.78 5.94 3.89
N MET A 35 -0.24 5.93 5.11
CA MET A 35 -0.88 6.48 6.28
C MET A 35 -0.04 7.64 6.80
N GLN A 36 -0.63 8.81 6.95
CA GLN A 36 0.06 10.03 7.39
C GLN A 36 -0.67 10.65 8.59
N LEU A 37 0.10 11.13 9.57
CA LEU A 37 -0.40 11.92 10.69
C LEU A 37 -0.42 13.40 10.29
N GLU A 38 -1.59 13.92 9.87
CA GLU A 38 -1.76 15.30 9.40
C GLU A 38 -1.87 16.31 10.54
N PHE A 39 -2.43 15.89 11.68
CA PHE A 39 -2.64 16.69 12.88
C PHE A 39 -2.52 15.78 14.10
N PRO A 40 -2.20 16.27 15.32
CA PRO A 40 -2.29 15.44 16.52
C PRO A 40 -3.62 14.68 16.53
N PHE A 41 -3.50 13.34 16.50
CA PHE A 41 -4.58 12.35 16.48
C PHE A 41 -5.40 12.21 15.19
N LEU A 42 -5.08 12.92 14.11
CA LEU A 42 -5.74 12.78 12.80
C LEU A 42 -4.86 12.03 11.81
N TYR A 43 -5.31 10.84 11.41
CA TYR A 43 -4.60 9.97 10.47
C TYR A 43 -5.34 9.95 9.14
N ALA A 44 -4.66 10.31 8.06
CA ALA A 44 -5.13 10.12 6.70
C ALA A 44 -4.59 8.78 6.18
N VAL A 45 -5.46 7.96 5.59
CA VAL A 45 -5.09 6.72 4.88
C VAL A 45 -5.48 6.87 3.42
N THR A 46 -4.49 6.76 2.53
CA THR A 46 -4.67 6.98 1.09
C THR A 46 -4.23 5.73 0.33
N GLU A 47 -5.11 5.19 -0.51
CA GLU A 47 -4.74 4.14 -1.48
C GLU A 47 -3.83 4.75 -2.54
N LEU A 48 -2.60 4.24 -2.65
CA LEU A 48 -1.62 4.70 -3.63
C LEU A 48 -1.80 3.97 -4.95
N VAL A 49 -1.70 2.64 -4.90
CA VAL A 49 -1.79 1.82 -6.09
C VAL A 49 -2.27 0.41 -5.78
N ARG A 50 -3.01 -0.17 -6.72
CA ARG A 50 -3.45 -1.55 -6.67
C ARG A 50 -2.88 -2.34 -7.84
N LEU A 51 -2.02 -3.29 -7.52
CA LEU A 51 -1.42 -4.20 -8.48
C LEU A 51 -2.27 -5.45 -8.56
N ARG A 52 -2.58 -5.93 -9.78
CA ARG A 52 -3.16 -7.26 -9.97
C ARG A 52 -2.04 -8.28 -10.11
N VAL A 53 -1.92 -9.16 -9.12
CA VAL A 53 -0.97 -10.26 -9.15
C VAL A 53 -1.66 -11.44 -9.84
N SER A 54 -1.42 -11.57 -11.15
CA SER A 54 -1.83 -12.76 -11.88
C SER A 54 -0.92 -13.94 -11.56
N THR A 55 -1.51 -15.04 -11.13
CA THR A 55 -0.82 -16.31 -10.86
C THR A 55 -0.49 -17.11 -12.14
N LYS A 56 -0.96 -16.65 -13.30
CA LYS A 56 -0.75 -17.33 -14.59
C LYS A 56 0.40 -16.69 -15.38
N LYS A 57 1.36 -17.51 -15.83
CA LYS A 57 2.62 -17.09 -16.50
C LYS A 57 2.45 -16.14 -17.70
N TYR A 58 1.34 -16.21 -18.43
CA TYR A 58 1.09 -15.36 -19.60
C TYR A 58 0.69 -13.91 -19.26
N ASN A 59 0.35 -13.62 -18.01
CA ASN A 59 0.04 -12.26 -17.55
C ASN A 59 1.24 -11.57 -16.86
N LEU A 60 2.45 -12.12 -17.01
CA LEU A 60 3.67 -11.49 -16.48
C LEU A 60 4.01 -10.19 -17.21
N LEU A 61 3.62 -10.06 -18.49
CA LEU A 61 3.73 -8.78 -19.22
C LEU A 61 2.84 -7.69 -18.62
N ASP A 62 1.68 -8.06 -18.09
CA ASP A 62 0.78 -7.15 -17.37
C ASP A 62 1.42 -6.62 -16.06
N MET A 63 2.31 -7.43 -15.46
CA MET A 63 3.10 -7.01 -14.30
C MET A 63 4.20 -6.01 -14.68
N MET A 64 4.73 -6.03 -15.91
CA MET A 64 5.71 -5.02 -16.34
C MET A 64 5.11 -3.61 -16.31
N GLY A 65 3.84 -3.44 -16.72
CA GLY A 65 3.14 -2.15 -16.57
C GLY A 65 2.89 -1.74 -15.12
N HIS A 66 3.04 -2.67 -14.18
CA HIS A 66 2.96 -2.42 -12.74
C HIS A 66 4.34 -2.14 -12.10
N VAL A 67 5.44 -2.30 -12.82
CA VAL A 67 6.79 -1.96 -12.32
C VAL A 67 6.94 -0.45 -12.14
N ASP A 68 6.41 0.37 -13.05
CA ASP A 68 6.41 1.83 -12.91
C ASP A 68 5.66 2.29 -11.66
N ASN A 69 4.57 1.59 -11.34
CA ASN A 69 3.79 1.82 -10.13
C ASN A 69 4.56 1.44 -8.86
N LEU A 70 5.32 0.35 -8.89
CA LEU A 70 6.22 -0.04 -7.79
C LEU A 70 7.37 0.96 -7.64
N LEU A 71 7.94 1.43 -8.75
CA LEU A 71 8.97 2.47 -8.76
C LEU A 71 8.43 3.77 -8.15
N PHE A 72 7.22 4.17 -8.50
CA PHE A 72 6.54 5.33 -7.91
C PHE A 72 6.41 5.19 -6.39
N VAL A 73 5.96 4.03 -5.90
CA VAL A 73 5.86 3.76 -4.46
C VAL A 73 7.24 3.77 -3.79
N ALA A 74 8.27 3.26 -4.46
CA ALA A 74 9.64 3.23 -3.94
C ALA A 74 10.30 4.62 -3.89
N LEU A 75 9.93 5.53 -4.81
CA LEU A 75 10.45 6.91 -4.85
C LEU A 75 9.73 7.87 -3.88
N LEU A 76 8.60 7.45 -3.31
CA LEU A 76 7.82 8.23 -2.34
C LEU A 76 8.47 8.29 -0.96
N TYR A 77 9.52 7.50 -0.72
CA TYR A 77 10.24 7.34 0.55
C TYR A 77 11.75 7.24 0.33
#